data_AF-A0A437SSQ8-F1
#
_entry.id   AF-A0A437SSQ8-F1
#
_cell.length_a   1.000
_cell.length_b   1.000
_cell.length_c   1.000
_cell.angle_alpha   90.00
_cell.angle_beta   90.00
_cell.angle_gamma   90.00
#
_symmetry.space_group_name_H-M   'P 1'
#
loop_
_entity.id
_entity.type
_entity.pdbx_description
1 polymer ?
#
loop_
_entity_poly.entity_id
_entity_poly.type
_entity_poly.pdbx_seq_one_letter_code
_entity_poly.pdbx_strand_id
1 'polypeptide(L)'
;MADETNTPVASAETATQEQAVSVKTYVYYYSNPDGATKGERCHEVFTDTPFDVVPWRMHKEAPAEGMVDPVWDDKLNNGLGAWKENSGDAQGQILAQAQETIKELQDKSDQLDKKSVELDQANAKVDQAIEAVKKAQNVGTQQSGMITKTLGKLMASQENTNKLIMTIQKTMMGLAVPKADQPTAPAAQDKNENGGN
;
A
#
# COMPACT_ATOMS: atom_id res chain seq x y z
N MET A 1 -74.27 10.82 97.89
CA MET A 1 -74.18 11.65 96.67
C MET A 1 -72.80 11.35 96.09
N ALA A 2 -72.68 10.34 95.22
CA ALA A 2 -72.66 10.47 93.74
C ALA A 2 -71.44 11.31 93.29
N ASP A 3 -70.33 10.71 92.87
CA ASP A 3 -70.03 10.05 91.59
C ASP A 3 -69.30 10.99 90.60
N GLU A 4 -68.22 10.45 90.04
CA GLU A 4 -67.37 10.76 88.86
C GLU A 4 -67.59 12.07 88.06
N THR A 5 -66.61 12.73 87.41
CA THR A 5 -65.59 12.21 86.49
C THR A 5 -64.68 13.37 85.98
N ASN A 6 -63.50 12.99 85.45
CA ASN A 6 -62.70 13.59 84.37
C ASN A 6 -61.43 14.44 84.64
N THR A 7 -60.31 13.73 84.48
CA THR A 7 -58.86 13.99 84.22
C THR A 7 -58.50 15.18 83.29
N PRO A 8 -57.21 15.66 83.15
CA PRO A 8 -55.98 14.85 83.23
C PRO A 8 -54.63 15.48 83.72
N VAL A 9 -53.69 14.53 83.86
CA VAL A 9 -52.21 14.53 83.70
C VAL A 9 -51.29 15.31 84.66
N ALA A 10 -50.66 14.51 85.52
CA ALA A 10 -49.24 14.59 85.78
C ALA A 10 -48.45 14.51 84.46
N SER A 11 -47.45 15.37 84.30
CA SER A 11 -46.06 14.99 84.01
C SER A 11 -45.24 16.26 83.89
N ALA A 12 -44.22 16.39 84.74
CA ALA A 12 -43.09 17.24 84.41
C ALA A 12 -42.49 16.66 83.14
N GLU A 13 -42.78 17.29 81.99
CA GLU A 13 -42.07 17.03 80.76
C GLU A 13 -40.61 17.41 81.01
N THR A 14 -39.81 16.38 81.31
CA THR A 14 -38.38 16.44 81.08
C THR A 14 -38.28 16.57 79.56
N ALA A 15 -38.18 17.81 79.08
CA ALA A 15 -37.81 18.11 77.71
C ALA A 15 -36.43 17.49 77.52
N THR A 16 -36.43 16.23 77.08
CA THR A 16 -35.26 15.61 76.48
C THR A 16 -35.05 16.44 75.24
N GLN A 17 -34.14 17.41 75.31
CA GLN A 17 -33.60 18.02 74.11
C GLN A 17 -33.15 16.85 73.26
N GLU A 18 -33.87 16.57 72.17
CA GLU A 18 -33.33 15.81 71.06
C GLU A 18 -32.06 16.56 70.67
N GLN A 19 -30.95 16.09 71.22
CA GLN A 19 -29.63 16.50 70.83
C GLN A 19 -29.62 16.27 69.33
N ALA A 20 -29.60 17.35 68.54
CA ALA A 20 -29.50 17.26 67.10
C ALA A 20 -28.31 16.33 66.83
N VAL A 21 -28.62 15.11 66.39
CA VAL A 21 -27.59 14.12 66.09
C VAL A 21 -26.86 14.77 64.93
N SER A 22 -25.66 15.31 65.19
CA SER A 22 -24.82 15.85 64.14
C SER A 22 -24.45 14.67 63.27
N VAL A 23 -25.24 14.42 62.24
CA VAL A 23 -25.00 13.31 61.35
C VAL A 23 -23.70 13.62 60.63
N LYS A 24 -22.68 12.83 60.94
CA LYS A 24 -21.34 13.07 60.41
C LYS A 24 -21.36 12.69 58.93
N THR A 25 -21.41 13.68 58.06
CA THR A 25 -21.29 13.47 56.62
C THR A 25 -19.85 13.11 56.27
N TYR A 26 -19.67 11.93 55.67
CA TYR A 26 -18.45 11.44 55.09
C TYR A 26 -18.43 11.70 53.58
N VAL A 27 -17.23 11.89 53.03
CA VAL A 27 -17.00 11.97 51.58
C VAL A 27 -16.26 10.70 51.16
N TYR A 28 -16.83 9.96 50.23
CA TYR A 28 -16.20 8.81 49.59
C TYR A 28 -16.18 8.98 48.08
N TYR A 29 -15.30 8.25 47.42
CA TYR A 29 -15.13 8.29 45.99
C TYR A 29 -15.57 6.95 45.40
N TYR A 30 -16.58 6.97 44.53
CA TYR A 30 -17.03 5.77 43.84
C TYR A 30 -16.26 5.60 42.54
N SER A 31 -15.73 4.40 42.30
CA SER A 31 -15.12 4.06 41.01
C SER A 31 -16.03 3.18 40.15
N ASN A 32 -16.43 3.73 38.99
CA ASN A 32 -17.14 2.99 37.94
C ASN A 32 -16.21 2.72 36.74
N PRO A 33 -15.55 1.56 36.64
CA PRO A 33 -14.70 1.26 35.48
C PRO A 33 -15.50 1.21 34.16
N ASP A 34 -16.81 1.05 34.23
CA ASP A 34 -17.71 0.93 33.07
C ASP A 34 -18.37 2.28 32.68
N GLY A 35 -18.06 3.39 33.37
CA GLY A 35 -18.61 4.71 33.07
C GLY A 35 -18.18 5.24 31.69
N ALA A 36 -19.05 5.98 30.99
CA ALA A 36 -18.72 6.53 29.68
C ALA A 36 -17.89 7.82 29.76
N THR A 37 -18.00 8.55 30.86
CA THR A 37 -17.34 9.86 31.07
C THR A 37 -16.51 9.88 32.35
N LYS A 38 -15.57 10.84 32.45
CA LYS A 38 -14.77 11.06 33.66
C LYS A 38 -15.63 11.18 34.93
N GLY A 39 -16.72 11.95 34.84
CA GLY A 39 -17.64 12.17 35.95
C GLY A 39 -18.46 10.93 36.33
N GLU A 40 -18.68 10.01 35.39
CA GLU A 40 -19.30 8.71 35.70
C GLU A 40 -18.30 7.73 36.30
N ARG A 41 -17.04 7.79 35.87
CA ARG A 41 -15.94 6.90 36.31
C ARG A 41 -15.46 7.20 37.72
N CYS A 42 -15.50 8.47 38.13
CA CYS A 42 -15.19 8.88 39.49
C CYS A 42 -16.16 9.99 39.93
N HIS A 43 -16.88 9.75 41.03
CA HIS A 43 -17.73 10.76 41.64
C HIS A 43 -17.65 10.74 43.16
N GLU A 44 -17.79 11.92 43.73
CA GLU A 44 -17.88 12.13 45.17
C GLU A 44 -19.28 11.75 45.65
N VAL A 45 -19.32 10.96 46.72
CA VAL A 45 -20.54 10.52 47.38
C VAL A 45 -20.50 11.03 48.80
N PHE A 46 -21.46 11.90 49.12
CA PHE A 46 -21.72 12.36 50.47
C PHE A 46 -22.64 11.36 51.14
N THR A 47 -22.20 10.79 52.26
CA THR A 47 -22.99 9.81 53.00
C THR A 47 -22.79 9.95 54.49
N ASP A 48 -23.83 9.66 55.24
CA ASP A 48 -23.79 9.60 56.70
C ASP A 48 -23.33 8.24 57.23
N THR A 49 -23.06 7.33 56.30
CA THR A 49 -22.71 5.93 56.54
C THR A 49 -21.19 5.80 56.76
N PRO A 50 -20.73 5.13 57.83
CA PRO A 50 -19.31 4.92 58.05
C PRO A 50 -18.72 3.88 57.07
N PHE A 51 -17.42 3.98 56.79
CA PHE A 51 -16.77 3.25 55.70
C PHE A 51 -16.79 1.72 55.86
N ASP A 52 -16.86 1.22 57.08
CA ASP A 52 -16.92 -0.21 57.38
C ASP A 52 -18.17 -0.91 56.81
N VAL A 53 -19.19 -0.14 56.43
CA VAL A 53 -20.45 -0.66 55.89
C VAL A 53 -20.79 -0.12 54.50
N VAL A 54 -19.91 0.66 53.86
CA VAL A 54 -20.15 1.13 52.48
C VAL A 54 -19.82 0.04 51.45
N PRO A 55 -20.45 0.08 50.26
CA PRO A 55 -20.17 -0.89 49.20
C PRO A 55 -18.68 -0.90 48.79
N TRP A 56 -18.20 -2.07 48.39
CA TRP A 56 -16.80 -2.37 48.02
C TRP A 56 -16.17 -1.49 46.92
N ARG A 57 -16.96 -0.66 46.24
CA ARG A 57 -16.52 0.28 45.19
C ARG A 57 -16.32 1.72 45.68
N MET A 58 -16.44 1.94 46.99
CA MET A 58 -16.22 3.23 47.62
C MET A 58 -14.81 3.30 48.21
N HIS A 59 -14.14 4.41 47.99
CA HIS A 59 -12.76 4.63 48.39
C HIS A 59 -12.66 5.90 49.25
N LYS A 60 -11.86 5.84 50.33
CA LYS A 60 -11.64 7.00 51.22
C LYS A 60 -10.72 8.05 50.60
N GLU A 61 -9.84 7.61 49.72
CA GLU A 61 -8.82 8.46 49.11
C GLU A 61 -9.37 9.06 47.84
N ALA A 62 -9.14 10.36 47.64
CA ALA A 62 -9.44 11.03 46.39
C ALA A 62 -8.42 10.60 45.31
N PRO A 63 -8.80 10.59 44.03
CA PRO A 63 -7.81 10.54 42.96
C PRO A 63 -6.89 11.76 43.01
N ALA A 64 -5.65 11.61 42.55
CA ALA A 64 -4.72 12.73 42.51
C ALA A 64 -5.24 13.83 41.57
N GLU A 65 -5.05 15.10 41.95
CA GLU A 65 -5.64 16.28 41.28
C GLU A 65 -5.26 16.38 39.79
N GLY A 66 -4.11 15.83 39.40
CA GLY A 66 -3.65 15.77 38.02
C GLY A 66 -4.22 14.63 37.17
N MET A 67 -5.01 13.71 37.73
CA MET A 67 -5.51 12.54 37.00
C MET A 67 -6.61 12.94 36.00
N VAL A 68 -6.40 12.56 34.74
CA VAL A 68 -7.34 12.89 33.66
C VAL A 68 -8.57 12.00 33.72
N ASP A 69 -8.42 10.68 33.93
CA ASP A 69 -9.53 9.72 33.99
C ASP A 69 -9.28 8.65 35.08
N PRO A 70 -9.53 8.97 36.37
CA PRO A 70 -9.17 8.08 37.46
C PRO A 70 -10.13 6.88 37.60
N VAL A 71 -9.56 5.68 37.70
CA VAL A 71 -10.26 4.44 38.04
C VAL A 71 -9.50 3.71 39.15
N TRP A 72 -10.22 3.11 40.09
CA TRP A 72 -9.63 2.34 41.17
C TRP A 72 -9.21 0.94 40.70
N ASP A 73 -8.01 0.50 41.06
CA ASP A 73 -7.49 -0.83 40.77
C ASP A 73 -7.05 -1.52 42.06
N ASP A 74 -7.83 -2.52 42.51
CA ASP A 74 -7.59 -3.30 43.73
C ASP A 74 -6.29 -4.11 43.71
N LYS A 75 -5.67 -4.32 42.53
CA LYS A 75 -4.43 -5.11 42.39
C LYS A 75 -3.18 -4.27 42.62
N LEU A 76 -3.30 -2.95 42.60
CA LEU A 76 -2.18 -2.05 42.86
C LEU A 76 -1.86 -2.01 44.37
N ASN A 77 -0.68 -1.47 44.69
CA ASN A 77 -0.20 -1.32 46.07
C ASN A 77 -0.25 -2.64 46.87
N ASN A 78 0.29 -3.73 46.31
CA ASN A 78 0.31 -5.07 46.93
C ASN A 78 -1.08 -5.61 47.31
N GLY A 79 -2.12 -5.28 46.54
CA GLY A 79 -3.49 -5.73 46.79
C GLY A 79 -4.28 -4.85 47.75
N LEU A 80 -3.74 -3.69 48.14
CA LEU A 80 -4.44 -2.67 48.94
C LEU A 80 -5.27 -1.71 48.07
N GLY A 81 -5.10 -1.78 46.76
CA GLY A 81 -5.74 -0.91 45.80
C GLY A 81 -5.09 0.46 45.68
N ALA A 82 -5.20 1.07 44.51
CA ALA A 82 -4.83 2.46 44.28
C ALA A 82 -5.59 3.05 43.09
N TRP A 83 -5.74 4.37 43.08
CA TRP A 83 -6.15 5.10 41.89
C TRP A 83 -5.09 4.99 40.80
N LYS A 84 -5.53 4.68 39.59
CA LYS A 84 -4.73 4.79 38.38
C LYS A 84 -5.47 5.64 37.36
N GLU A 85 -4.71 6.25 36.46
CA GLU A 85 -5.33 6.70 35.22
C GLU A 85 -5.81 5.46 34.48
N ASN A 86 -7.07 5.51 34.05
CA ASN A 86 -7.58 4.63 33.03
C ASN A 86 -6.67 4.84 31.81
N SER A 87 -5.70 3.94 31.62
CA SER A 87 -4.89 3.90 30.42
C SER A 87 -5.84 4.05 29.25
N GLY A 88 -5.58 4.96 28.31
CA GLY A 88 -6.43 5.23 27.13
C GLY A 88 -6.83 3.97 26.34
N ASP A 89 -6.25 2.82 26.66
CA ASP A 89 -6.44 1.48 26.11
C ASP A 89 -7.74 0.74 26.49
N ALA A 90 -8.70 1.33 27.21
CA ALA A 90 -9.96 0.66 27.53
C ALA A 90 -10.93 0.63 26.32
N GLN A 91 -10.57 -0.11 25.27
CA GLN A 91 -11.34 -0.48 24.06
C GLN A 91 -11.84 0.66 23.14
N GLY A 92 -12.36 1.76 23.65
CA GLY A 92 -12.97 2.83 22.85
C GLY A 92 -11.97 3.61 21.98
N GLN A 93 -10.83 4.00 22.56
CA GLN A 93 -9.78 4.69 21.79
C GLN A 93 -9.04 3.71 20.87
N ILE A 94 -8.85 2.45 21.29
CA ILE A 94 -8.30 1.39 20.44
C ILE A 94 -9.20 1.19 19.21
N LEU A 95 -10.53 1.17 19.39
CA LEU A 95 -11.47 1.04 18.29
C LEU A 95 -11.42 2.27 17.36
N ALA A 96 -11.34 3.48 17.91
CA ALA A 96 -11.22 4.71 17.12
C ALA A 96 -9.92 4.73 16.30
N GLN A 97 -8.78 4.40 16.92
CA GLN A 97 -7.49 4.34 16.25
C GLN A 97 -7.41 3.19 15.23
N ALA A 98 -8.05 2.05 15.53
CA ALA A 98 -8.19 0.96 14.58
C ALA A 98 -9.05 1.36 13.38
N GLN A 99 -10.16 2.07 13.60
CA GLN A 99 -11.02 2.60 12.53
C GLN A 99 -10.29 3.62 11.66
N GLU A 100 -9.51 4.51 12.26
CA GLU A 100 -8.67 5.47 11.54
C GLU A 100 -7.59 4.76 10.72
N THR A 101 -6.91 3.77 11.30
CA THR A 101 -5.91 2.94 10.59
C THR A 101 -6.54 2.16 9.44
N ILE A 102 -7.72 1.58 9.64
CA ILE A 102 -8.47 0.87 8.59
C ILE A 102 -8.82 1.83 7.44
N LYS A 103 -9.25 3.05 7.76
CA LYS A 103 -9.56 4.06 6.75
C LYS A 103 -8.30 4.46 5.96
N GLU A 104 -7.18 4.71 6.63
CA GLU A 104 -5.92 5.00 5.94
C GLU A 104 -5.45 3.84 5.05
N LEU A 105 -5.63 2.59 5.50
CA LEU A 105 -5.29 1.40 4.72
C LEU A 105 -6.20 1.24 3.50
N GLN A 106 -7.50 1.53 3.64
CA GLN A 106 -8.44 1.57 2.51
C GLN A 106 -8.04 2.65 1.50
N ASP A 107 -7.75 3.87 1.95
CA ASP A 107 -7.32 4.96 1.06
C ASP A 107 -6.01 4.61 0.33
N LYS A 108 -5.06 3.95 1.00
CA LYS A 108 -3.83 3.45 0.38
C LYS A 108 -4.10 2.32 -0.62
N SER A 109 -5.02 1.41 -0.31
CA SER A 109 -5.43 0.35 -1.23
C SER A 109 -6.04 0.94 -2.51
N ASP A 110 -6.96 1.90 -2.38
CA ASP A 110 -7.58 2.57 -3.53
C ASP A 110 -6.55 3.33 -4.38
N GLN A 111 -5.53 3.90 -3.75
CA GLN A 111 -4.41 4.53 -4.48
C GLN A 111 -3.53 3.50 -5.20
N LEU A 112 -3.28 2.34 -4.59
CA LEU A 112 -2.53 1.26 -5.22
C LEU A 112 -3.30 0.67 -6.41
N ASP A 113 -4.61 0.49 -6.29
CA ASP A 113 -5.45 0.01 -7.38
C ASP A 113 -5.43 0.98 -8.56
N LYS A 114 -5.55 2.29 -8.31
CA LYS A 114 -5.40 3.32 -9.36
C LYS A 114 -4.02 3.27 -10.02
N LYS A 115 -2.96 3.18 -9.22
CA LYS A 115 -1.58 3.06 -9.75
C LYS A 115 -1.39 1.79 -10.55
N SER A 116 -2.00 0.67 -10.15
CA SER A 116 -1.94 -0.58 -10.91
C SER A 116 -2.57 -0.41 -12.28
N VAL A 117 -3.76 0.22 -12.36
CA VAL A 117 -4.42 0.50 -13.63
C VAL A 117 -3.58 1.42 -14.52
N GLU A 118 -2.95 2.46 -13.95
CA GLU A 118 -2.04 3.34 -14.71
C GLU A 118 -0.81 2.57 -15.24
N LEU A 119 -0.27 1.64 -14.46
CA LEU A 119 0.88 0.82 -14.82
C LEU A 119 0.51 -0.18 -15.93
N ASP A 120 -0.67 -0.79 -15.87
CA ASP A 120 -1.21 -1.65 -16.92
C ASP A 120 -1.40 -0.88 -18.24
N GLN A 121 -1.92 0.36 -18.16
CA GLN A 121 -2.03 1.23 -19.34
C GLN A 121 -0.66 1.62 -19.90
N ALA A 122 0.33 1.89 -19.04
CA ALA A 122 1.69 2.18 -19.47
C ALA A 122 2.34 0.98 -20.16
N ASN A 123 2.18 -0.23 -19.60
CA ASN A 123 2.65 -1.48 -20.20
C ASN A 123 2.01 -1.74 -21.56
N ALA A 124 0.69 -1.54 -21.69
CA ALA A 124 0.00 -1.68 -22.97
C ALA A 124 0.55 -0.72 -24.05
N LYS A 125 0.93 0.51 -23.67
CA LYS A 125 1.58 1.47 -24.58
C LYS A 125 2.98 1.03 -24.96
N VAL A 126 3.75 0.47 -24.02
CA VAL A 126 5.07 -0.09 -24.29
C VAL A 126 4.98 -1.27 -25.25
N ASP A 127 4.04 -2.18 -25.04
CA ASP A 127 3.81 -3.32 -25.94
C ASP A 127 3.44 -2.86 -27.35
N GLN A 128 2.56 -1.86 -27.48
CA GLN A 128 2.24 -1.25 -28.78
C GLN A 128 3.47 -0.62 -29.44
N ALA A 129 4.31 0.06 -28.68
CA ALA A 129 5.55 0.64 -29.20
C ALA A 129 6.53 -0.45 -29.66
N ILE A 130 6.69 -1.52 -28.90
CA ILE A 130 7.53 -2.68 -29.26
C ILE A 130 7.02 -3.33 -30.54
N GLU A 131 5.71 -3.54 -30.67
CA GLU A 131 5.12 -4.10 -31.90
C GLU A 131 5.29 -3.17 -33.11
N ALA A 132 5.16 -1.85 -32.92
CA ALA A 132 5.43 -0.87 -33.97
C ALA A 132 6.90 -0.92 -34.43
N VAL A 133 7.84 -1.03 -33.49
CA VAL A 133 9.28 -1.17 -33.80
C VAL A 133 9.55 -2.48 -34.53
N LYS A 134 9.01 -3.62 -34.07
CA LYS A 134 9.14 -4.91 -34.76
C LYS A 134 8.60 -4.83 -36.18
N LYS A 135 7.43 -4.22 -36.38
CA LYS A 135 6.83 -4.05 -37.70
C LYS A 135 7.70 -3.17 -38.60
N ALA A 136 8.22 -2.05 -38.09
CA ALA A 136 9.14 -1.19 -38.83
C ALA A 136 10.43 -1.91 -39.22
N GLN A 137 10.99 -2.72 -38.33
CA GLN A 137 12.21 -3.50 -38.59
C GLN A 137 11.97 -4.60 -39.65
N ASN A 138 10.82 -5.27 -39.59
CA ASN A 138 10.41 -6.26 -40.61
C ASN A 138 10.18 -5.61 -41.98
N VAL A 139 9.54 -4.44 -42.02
CA VAL A 139 9.36 -3.70 -43.28
C VAL A 139 10.71 -3.23 -43.83
N GLY A 140 11.61 -2.70 -42.98
CA GLY A 140 12.94 -2.25 -43.38
C GLY A 140 13.82 -3.38 -43.93
N THR A 141 13.77 -4.56 -43.31
CA THR A 141 14.48 -5.75 -43.81
C THR A 141 13.90 -6.27 -45.13
N GLN A 142 12.57 -6.26 -45.29
CA GLN A 142 11.93 -6.57 -46.58
C GLN A 142 12.31 -5.58 -47.68
N GLN A 143 12.31 -4.27 -47.37
CA GLN A 143 12.71 -3.22 -48.31
C GLN A 143 14.18 -3.36 -48.70
N SER A 144 15.07 -3.58 -47.72
CA SER A 144 16.49 -3.80 -47.98
C SER A 144 16.70 -5.03 -48.86
N GLY A 145 16.04 -6.15 -48.56
CA GLY A 145 16.11 -7.36 -49.39
C GLY A 145 15.57 -7.14 -50.81
N MET A 146 14.52 -6.33 -50.98
CA MET A 146 14.00 -5.96 -52.30
C MET A 146 15.01 -5.08 -53.05
N ILE A 147 15.61 -4.08 -52.38
CA ILE A 147 16.65 -3.22 -52.97
C ILE A 147 17.85 -4.05 -53.40
N THR A 148 18.37 -4.94 -52.54
CA THR A 148 19.50 -5.82 -52.87
C THR A 148 19.18 -6.73 -54.06
N LYS A 149 17.98 -7.32 -54.11
CA LYS A 149 17.55 -8.11 -55.27
C LYS A 149 17.47 -7.27 -56.55
N THR A 150 16.98 -6.04 -56.45
CA THR A 150 16.84 -5.13 -57.60
C THR A 150 18.20 -4.65 -58.10
N LEU A 151 19.11 -4.31 -57.18
CA LEU A 151 20.50 -3.95 -57.47
C LEU A 151 21.26 -5.13 -58.09
N GLY A 152 21.07 -6.34 -57.56
CA GLY A 152 21.65 -7.58 -58.12
C GLY A 152 21.16 -7.86 -59.55
N LYS A 153 19.85 -7.68 -59.82
CA LYS A 153 19.31 -7.78 -61.17
C LYS A 153 19.87 -6.71 -62.12
N LEU A 154 20.03 -5.47 -61.65
CA LEU A 154 20.62 -4.39 -62.43
C LEU A 154 22.08 -4.68 -62.79
N MET A 155 22.88 -5.15 -61.83
CA MET A 155 24.28 -5.53 -62.07
C MET A 155 24.38 -6.69 -63.06
N ALA A 156 23.55 -7.73 -62.91
CA ALA A 156 23.52 -8.86 -63.86
C ALA A 156 23.12 -8.41 -65.28
N SER A 157 22.18 -7.47 -65.40
CA SER A 157 21.80 -6.87 -66.68
C SER A 157 22.94 -6.05 -67.30
N GLN A 158 23.67 -5.29 -66.49
CA GLN A 158 24.84 -4.52 -66.94
C GLN A 158 25.96 -5.45 -67.41
N GLU A 159 26.22 -6.56 -66.71
CA GLU A 159 27.21 -7.54 -67.12
C GLU A 159 26.85 -8.18 -68.47
N ASN A 160 25.58 -8.54 -68.67
CA ASN A 160 25.08 -9.05 -69.95
C ASN A 160 25.19 -8.00 -71.06
N THR A 161 24.92 -6.73 -70.75
CA THR A 161 25.05 -5.62 -71.70
C THR A 161 26.51 -5.41 -72.09
N ASN A 162 27.44 -5.46 -71.14
CA ASN A 162 28.87 -5.36 -71.39
C ASN A 162 29.38 -6.55 -72.23
N LYS A 163 28.91 -7.78 -71.95
CA LYS A 163 29.22 -8.96 -72.78
C LYS A 163 28.69 -8.80 -74.21
N LEU A 164 27.49 -8.26 -74.38
CA LEU A 164 26.92 -7.98 -75.71
C LEU A 164 27.74 -6.93 -76.45
N ILE A 165 28.11 -5.81 -75.80
CA ILE A 165 28.95 -4.77 -76.38
C ILE A 165 30.31 -5.34 -76.79
N MET A 166 30.97 -6.12 -75.93
CA MET A 166 32.23 -6.79 -76.30
C MET A 166 32.05 -7.77 -77.47
N THR A 167 30.92 -8.49 -77.52
CA THR A 167 30.62 -9.41 -78.62
C THR A 167 30.42 -8.65 -79.92
N ILE A 168 29.68 -7.55 -79.90
CA ILE A 168 29.50 -6.64 -81.03
C ILE A 168 30.84 -6.04 -81.45
N GLN A 169 31.66 -5.60 -80.50
CA GLN A 169 32.97 -5.01 -80.77
C GLN A 169 33.93 -6.05 -81.38
N LYS A 170 33.94 -7.28 -80.85
CA LYS A 170 34.71 -8.40 -81.40
C LYS A 170 34.23 -8.80 -82.79
N THR A 171 32.92 -8.76 -83.02
CA THR A 171 32.32 -9.02 -84.34
C THR A 171 32.72 -7.93 -85.33
N MET A 172 32.66 -6.65 -84.96
CA MET A 172 33.08 -5.54 -85.80
C MET A 172 34.60 -5.54 -86.06
N MET A 173 35.44 -5.86 -85.07
CA MET A 173 36.88 -6.03 -85.28
C MET A 173 37.20 -7.24 -86.17
N GLY A 174 36.43 -8.34 -86.05
CA GLY A 174 36.56 -9.52 -86.92
C GLY A 174 36.07 -9.30 -88.35
N LEU A 175 35.19 -8.32 -88.57
CA LEU A 175 34.74 -7.87 -89.89
C LEU A 175 35.70 -6.85 -90.55
N ALA A 176 36.67 -6.31 -89.80
CA ALA A 176 37.58 -5.25 -90.24
C ALA A 176 38.97 -5.74 -90.71
N VAL A 177 39.07 -6.97 -91.24
CA VAL A 177 40.32 -7.45 -91.86
C VAL A 177 40.05 -7.95 -93.30
N PRO A 178 40.55 -7.25 -94.34
CA PRO A 178 40.58 -7.80 -95.69
C PRO A 178 41.66 -8.88 -95.82
N LYS A 179 41.31 -9.95 -96.54
CA LYS A 179 42.22 -10.97 -97.07
C LYS A 179 43.31 -10.34 -97.96
N ALA A 180 44.55 -10.76 -97.76
CA ALA A 180 45.52 -10.98 -98.84
C ALA A 180 46.53 -12.07 -98.43
N ASP A 181 46.44 -13.19 -99.16
CA ASP A 181 47.46 -14.16 -99.60
C ASP A 181 48.41 -14.91 -98.64
N GLN A 182 48.34 -16.26 -98.75
CA GLN A 182 49.38 -17.28 -98.46
C GLN A 182 50.56 -17.16 -99.46
N PRO A 183 51.73 -17.87 -99.35
CA PRO A 183 52.07 -19.13 -98.62
C PRO A 183 53.39 -19.02 -97.79
N THR A 184 53.88 -19.94 -96.94
CA THR A 184 54.27 -21.35 -97.10
C THR A 184 54.57 -21.98 -95.71
N ALA A 185 54.32 -23.29 -95.54
CA ALA A 185 55.01 -24.19 -94.60
C ALA A 185 56.19 -24.87 -95.34
N PRO A 186 57.14 -25.64 -94.74
CA PRO A 186 57.07 -26.33 -93.42
C PRO A 186 58.40 -26.41 -92.60
N ALA A 187 58.32 -26.84 -91.34
CA ALA A 187 59.11 -27.96 -90.78
C ALA A 187 58.81 -28.19 -89.29
N ALA A 188 58.74 -29.46 -88.92
CA ALA A 188 58.46 -30.00 -87.60
C ALA A 188 59.72 -30.12 -86.72
N GLN A 189 59.55 -30.06 -85.39
CA GLN A 189 60.24 -30.86 -84.36
C GLN A 189 59.59 -30.53 -82.99
N ASP A 190 58.83 -31.42 -82.34
CA ASP A 190 59.17 -32.64 -81.58
C ASP A 190 59.36 -32.40 -80.06
N LYS A 191 58.69 -33.25 -79.27
CA LYS A 191 58.81 -33.56 -77.82
C LYS A 191 58.30 -32.53 -76.79
N ASN A 192 57.26 -32.82 -76.00
CA ASN A 192 56.96 -33.91 -75.04
C ASN A 192 57.36 -33.54 -73.59
N GLU A 193 56.51 -33.99 -72.66
CA GLU A 193 56.66 -34.14 -71.20
C GLU A 193 56.31 -32.91 -70.34
N ASN A 194 55.16 -32.85 -69.65
CA ASN A 194 54.61 -33.69 -68.57
C ASN A 194 54.86 -33.06 -67.18
N GLY A 195 53.76 -32.92 -66.42
CA GLY A 195 53.73 -32.85 -64.96
C GLY A 195 54.03 -31.47 -64.36
N GLY A 196 53.31 -30.98 -63.36
CA GLY A 196 52.37 -31.67 -62.50
C GLY A 196 52.39 -30.99 -61.15
N ASN A 197 51.19 -30.77 -60.63
CA ASN A 197 50.79 -30.27 -59.31
C ASN A 197 50.92 -28.76 -59.05
#